data_AF-A0A538F6D7-F1
#
_entry.id   AF-A0A538F6D7-F1
#
_cell.length_a   1.000
_cell.length_b   1.000
_cell.length_c   1.000
_cell.angle_alpha   90.00
_cell.angle_beta   90.00
_cell.angle_gamma   90.00
#
_symmetry.space_group_name_H-M   'P 1'
#
loop_
_entity.id
_entity.type
_entity.pdbx_description
1 polymer ?
#
loop_
_entity_poly.entity_id
_entity_poly.type
_entity_poly.pdbx_seq_one_letter_code
_entity_poly.pdbx_strand_id
1 'polypeptide(L)'
;MEHYPDAKVVLTVRGSEGWVKSMRKTVWGIFYGDDVMRHVSDARATLDPLWRRFINLMTRMNWDEETGAMAGDTHSDDGLAAIMERWNDSVKSTVPPDRLLVWDLQEGWEPLCEFLEVDVPGDPLPHLNETMSFREGIISGGLAVVNEWWDQREKPETGLHGAPVHN
;
A
#
# COMPACT_ATOMS: atom_id res chain seq x y z
N MET A 1 -16.01 15.64 -2.29
CA MET A 1 -17.31 15.75 -3.00
C MET A 1 -17.56 17.15 -3.58
N GLU A 2 -16.94 18.20 -3.04
CA GLU A 2 -17.10 19.58 -3.55
C GLU A 2 -16.56 19.79 -4.98
N HIS A 3 -15.44 19.14 -5.33
CA HIS A 3 -14.81 19.33 -6.64
C HIS A 3 -15.46 18.52 -7.77
N TYR A 4 -16.01 17.35 -7.45
CA TYR A 4 -16.73 16.48 -8.37
C TYR A 4 -18.12 16.17 -7.78
N PRO A 5 -19.09 17.10 -7.91
CA PRO A 5 -20.36 17.03 -7.22
C PRO A 5 -21.23 15.87 -7.68
N ASP A 6 -21.04 15.35 -8.90
CA ASP A 6 -21.85 14.24 -9.45
C ASP A 6 -21.14 12.88 -9.39
N ALA A 7 -19.92 12.83 -8.84
CA ALA A 7 -19.18 11.56 -8.76
C ALA A 7 -19.85 10.57 -7.82
N LYS A 8 -20.03 9.33 -8.28
CA LYS A 8 -20.39 8.18 -7.45
C LYS A 8 -19.19 7.74 -6.60
N VAL A 9 -19.43 7.23 -5.41
CA VAL A 9 -18.41 6.74 -4.47
C VAL A 9 -18.58 5.25 -4.26
N VAL A 10 -17.49 4.51 -4.36
CA VAL A 10 -17.45 3.07 -4.08
C VAL A 10 -16.57 2.84 -2.86
N LEU A 11 -17.14 2.23 -1.82
CA LEU A 11 -16.45 1.77 -0.63
C LEU A 11 -16.35 0.25 -0.67
N THR A 12 -15.16 -0.28 -0.96
CA THR A 12 -14.90 -1.72 -0.89
C THR A 12 -14.69 -2.16 0.55
N VAL A 13 -15.43 -3.18 1.00
CA VAL A 13 -15.35 -3.72 2.36
C VAL A 13 -14.91 -5.18 2.36
N ARG A 14 -14.32 -5.62 3.47
CA ARG A 14 -13.98 -7.03 3.76
C ARG A 14 -13.85 -7.21 5.28
N GLY A 15 -13.81 -8.46 5.74
CA GLY A 15 -13.58 -8.76 7.16
C GLY A 15 -12.25 -8.20 7.70
N SER A 16 -12.31 -7.65 8.91
CA SER A 16 -11.17 -6.98 9.57
C SER A 16 -9.97 -7.89 9.77
N GLU A 17 -10.16 -9.16 10.15
CA GLU A 17 -9.07 -10.13 10.34
C GLU A 17 -8.21 -10.29 9.08
N GLY A 18 -8.88 -10.54 7.94
CA GLY A 18 -8.21 -10.67 6.65
C GLY A 18 -7.51 -9.37 6.24
N TRP A 19 -8.12 -8.24 6.55
CA TRP A 19 -7.54 -6.93 6.28
C TRP A 19 -6.29 -6.64 7.11
N VAL A 20 -6.32 -6.91 8.42
CA VAL A 20 -5.18 -6.71 9.33
C VAL A 20 -4.01 -7.57 8.89
N LYS A 21 -4.24 -8.86 8.62
CA LYS A 21 -3.20 -9.77 8.15
C LYS A 21 -2.54 -9.29 6.86
N SER A 22 -3.34 -8.76 5.93
CA SER A 22 -2.85 -8.16 4.68
C SER A 22 -2.05 -6.88 4.95
N MET A 23 -2.56 -5.97 5.79
CA MET A 23 -1.93 -4.71 6.17
C MET A 23 -0.54 -4.93 6.78
N ARG A 24 -0.42 -5.86 7.74
CA ARG A 24 0.85 -6.24 8.39
C ARG A 24 1.91 -6.69 7.41
N LYS A 25 1.53 -7.49 6.41
CA LYS A 25 2.46 -8.10 5.45
C LYS A 25 2.80 -7.20 4.26
N THR A 26 2.09 -6.08 4.11
CA THR A 26 2.22 -5.16 2.97
C THR A 26 2.54 -3.76 3.46
N VAL A 27 1.58 -2.83 3.45
CA VAL A 27 1.78 -1.41 3.71
C VAL A 27 2.43 -1.20 5.07
N TRP A 28 1.86 -1.70 6.17
CA TRP A 28 2.47 -1.54 7.50
C TRP A 28 3.88 -2.13 7.56
N GLY A 29 4.08 -3.30 6.94
CA GLY A 29 5.39 -3.95 6.86
C GLY A 29 6.46 -3.11 6.15
N ILE A 30 6.09 -2.33 5.12
CA ILE A 30 7.02 -1.41 4.43
C ILE A 30 7.47 -0.27 5.33
N PHE A 31 6.71 0.13 6.35
CA PHE A 31 7.05 1.29 7.21
C PHE A 31 7.61 0.88 8.58
N TYR A 32 7.11 -0.20 9.16
CA TYR A 32 7.43 -0.60 10.54
C TYR A 32 7.80 -2.07 10.70
N GLY A 33 7.75 -2.85 9.62
CA GLY A 33 8.20 -4.23 9.65
C GLY A 33 9.71 -4.32 9.85
N ASP A 34 10.17 -5.36 10.54
CA ASP A 34 11.58 -5.75 10.57
C ASP A 34 11.79 -6.93 9.62
N ASP A 35 11.73 -6.65 8.32
CA ASP A 35 11.92 -7.66 7.28
C ASP A 35 12.68 -7.12 6.05
N VAL A 36 13.04 -8.02 5.14
CA VAL A 36 13.82 -7.69 3.93
C VAL A 36 13.14 -6.62 3.08
N MET A 37 11.80 -6.61 3.00
CA MET A 37 11.07 -5.64 2.19
C MET A 37 11.25 -4.23 2.75
N ARG A 38 11.19 -4.05 4.08
CA ARG A 38 11.48 -2.77 4.73
C ARG A 38 12.90 -2.30 4.42
N HIS A 39 13.89 -3.15 4.72
CA HIS A 39 15.30 -2.78 4.61
C HIS A 39 15.71 -2.45 3.17
N VAL A 40 15.20 -3.21 2.19
CA VAL A 40 15.42 -2.94 0.77
C VAL A 40 14.72 -1.65 0.32
N SER A 41 13.50 -1.39 0.78
CA SER A 41 12.78 -0.13 0.49
C SER A 41 13.53 1.08 1.04
N ASP A 42 14.08 0.99 2.26
CA ASP A 42 14.86 2.05 2.88
C ASP A 42 16.19 2.28 2.13
N ALA A 43 16.90 1.21 1.77
CA ALA A 43 18.09 1.31 0.93
C ALA A 43 17.76 2.02 -0.40
N ARG A 44 16.67 1.62 -1.07
CA ARG A 44 16.20 2.28 -2.28
C ARG A 44 15.92 3.76 -2.05
N ALA A 45 15.29 4.15 -0.94
CA ALA A 45 14.98 5.56 -0.64
C ALA A 45 16.23 6.44 -0.45
N THR A 46 17.38 5.85 -0.13
CA THR A 46 18.65 6.59 -0.11
C THR A 46 19.16 6.92 -1.51
N LEU A 47 18.86 6.07 -2.50
CA LEU A 47 19.40 6.13 -3.86
C LEU A 47 18.42 6.73 -4.89
N ASP A 48 17.12 6.52 -4.73
CA ASP A 48 16.06 6.94 -5.64
C ASP A 48 15.23 8.09 -5.02
N PRO A 49 15.44 9.35 -5.45
CA PRO A 49 14.71 10.49 -4.91
C PRO A 49 13.19 10.45 -5.16
N LEU A 50 12.74 9.77 -6.22
CA LEU A 50 11.31 9.65 -6.52
C LEU A 50 10.68 8.65 -5.56
N TRP A 51 11.33 7.51 -5.31
CA TRP A 51 10.90 6.57 -4.29
C TRP A 51 10.86 7.21 -2.90
N ARG A 52 11.88 7.98 -2.53
CA ARG A 52 11.89 8.72 -1.26
C ARG A 52 10.71 9.69 -1.13
N ARG A 53 10.40 10.45 -2.20
CA ARG A 53 9.24 11.35 -2.22
C ARG A 53 7.93 10.59 -2.07
N PHE A 54 7.80 9.45 -2.74
CA PHE A 54 6.65 8.57 -2.63
C PHE A 54 6.46 8.05 -1.20
N ILE A 55 7.52 7.51 -0.58
CA ILE A 55 7.48 7.04 0.81
C ILE A 55 7.07 8.18 1.76
N ASN A 56 7.65 9.37 1.63
CA ASN A 56 7.29 10.52 2.47
C ASN A 56 5.82 10.94 2.31
N LEU A 57 5.30 10.95 1.08
CA LEU A 57 3.89 11.26 0.82
C LEU A 57 2.99 10.22 1.48
N MET A 58 3.29 8.93 1.29
CA MET A 58 2.53 7.84 1.89
C MET A 58 2.60 7.86 3.41
N THR A 59 3.75 8.20 4.00
CA THR A 59 3.88 8.38 5.45
C THR A 59 2.91 9.45 5.96
N ARG A 60 2.87 10.62 5.31
CA ARG A 60 1.95 11.71 5.70
C ARG A 60 0.49 11.31 5.54
N MET A 61 0.11 10.76 4.38
CA MET A 61 -1.28 10.41 4.12
C MET A 61 -1.85 9.36 5.08
N ASN A 62 -1.00 8.51 5.66
CA ASN A 62 -1.44 7.45 6.56
C ASN A 62 -1.24 7.81 8.03
N TRP A 63 -0.09 8.37 8.43
CA TRP A 63 0.31 8.53 9.84
C TRP A 63 0.40 9.97 10.33
N ASP A 64 0.02 10.96 9.53
CA ASP A 64 -0.15 12.33 10.04
C ASP A 64 -1.22 12.35 11.14
N GLU A 65 -0.95 13.07 12.25
CA GLU A 65 -1.82 13.05 13.43
C GLU A 65 -3.19 13.70 13.18
N GLU A 66 -3.26 14.70 12.29
CA GLU A 66 -4.48 15.45 12.03
C GLU A 66 -5.24 14.90 10.81
N THR A 67 -4.51 14.50 9.77
CA THR A 67 -5.07 14.19 8.44
C THR A 67 -4.85 12.74 7.99
N GLY A 68 -4.11 11.94 8.76
CA GLY A 68 -3.74 10.57 8.39
C GLY A 68 -4.92 9.61 8.42
N ALA A 69 -5.06 8.81 7.36
CA ALA A 69 -6.09 7.78 7.26
C ALA A 69 -5.96 6.66 8.32
N MET A 70 -4.77 6.51 8.91
CA MET A 70 -4.44 5.48 9.90
C MET A 70 -4.27 6.07 11.31
N ALA A 71 -4.91 7.20 11.60
CA ALA A 71 -4.87 7.82 12.92
C ALA A 71 -5.37 6.86 14.02
N GLY A 72 -4.50 6.59 15.00
CA GLY A 72 -4.74 5.68 16.11
C GLY A 72 -3.63 4.64 16.29
N ASP A 73 -3.95 3.57 17.03
CA ASP A 73 -3.01 2.48 17.25
C ASP A 73 -2.87 1.59 16.00
N THR A 74 -1.78 1.76 15.26
CA THR A 74 -1.43 0.87 14.13
C THR A 74 -0.53 -0.29 14.55
N HIS A 75 -0.11 -0.37 15.81
CA HIS A 75 0.84 -1.36 16.32
C HIS A 75 0.16 -2.58 16.91
N SER A 76 -1.10 -2.49 17.33
CA SER A 76 -1.93 -3.66 17.66
C SER A 76 -2.85 -4.07 16.51
N ASP A 77 -3.20 -5.35 16.45
CA ASP A 77 -4.14 -5.88 15.46
C ASP A 77 -5.56 -5.35 15.70
N ASP A 78 -5.97 -5.25 16.96
CA ASP A 78 -7.25 -4.65 17.37
C ASP A 78 -7.32 -3.16 16.99
N GLY A 79 -6.22 -2.42 17.18
CA GLY A 79 -6.11 -1.02 16.80
C GLY A 79 -6.27 -0.82 15.30
N LEU A 80 -5.59 -1.64 14.49
CA LEU A 80 -5.73 -1.66 13.04
C LEU A 80 -7.16 -2.00 12.60
N ALA A 81 -7.76 -3.05 13.17
CA ALA A 81 -9.16 -3.41 12.88
C ALA A 81 -10.11 -2.24 13.19
N ALA A 82 -9.93 -1.60 14.35
CA ALA A 82 -10.74 -0.46 14.75
C ALA A 82 -10.54 0.75 13.82
N ILE A 83 -9.33 0.99 13.29
CA ILE A 83 -9.08 2.04 12.28
C ILE A 83 -9.91 1.76 11.02
N MET A 84 -9.86 0.53 10.50
CA MET A 84 -10.59 0.16 9.30
C MET A 84 -12.10 0.36 9.47
N GLU A 85 -12.66 -0.11 10.58
CA GLU A 85 -14.10 0.03 10.81
C GLU A 85 -14.52 1.49 11.01
N ARG A 86 -13.73 2.29 11.75
CA ARG A 86 -13.97 3.73 11.88
C ARG A 86 -13.96 4.43 10.52
N TRP A 87 -13.03 4.08 9.64
CA TRP A 87 -12.99 4.63 8.29
C TRP A 87 -14.24 4.25 7.48
N ASN A 88 -14.61 2.96 7.49
CA ASN A 88 -15.81 2.49 6.81
C ASN A 88 -17.08 3.22 7.29
N ASP A 89 -17.24 3.36 8.60
CA ASP A 89 -18.39 4.05 9.21
C ASP A 89 -18.39 5.56 8.90
N SER A 90 -17.21 6.19 8.89
CA SER A 90 -17.07 7.59 8.48
C SER A 90 -17.49 7.79 7.02
N VAL A 91 -17.08 6.92 6.10
CA VAL A 91 -17.49 7.01 4.70
C VAL A 91 -19.01 6.81 4.56
N LYS A 92 -19.56 5.78 5.21
CA LYS A 92 -21.02 5.49 5.19
C LYS A 92 -21.87 6.63 5.77
N SER A 93 -21.37 7.33 6.78
CA SER A 93 -22.09 8.47 7.39
C SER A 93 -21.92 9.79 6.65
N THR A 94 -20.83 9.94 5.87
CA THR A 94 -20.50 11.19 5.18
C THR A 94 -21.07 11.25 3.77
N VAL A 95 -21.08 10.12 3.05
CA VAL A 95 -21.52 10.08 1.66
C VAL A 95 -23.03 9.84 1.59
N PRO A 96 -23.79 10.62 0.81
CA PRO A 96 -25.22 10.37 0.59
C PRO A 96 -25.48 8.93 0.11
N PRO A 97 -26.47 8.20 0.67
CA PRO A 97 -26.70 6.79 0.35
C PRO A 97 -26.97 6.51 -1.13
N ASP A 98 -27.60 7.45 -1.85
CA ASP A 98 -27.86 7.39 -3.29
C ASP A 98 -26.59 7.48 -4.15
N ARG A 99 -25.47 7.92 -3.56
CA ARG A 99 -24.17 8.07 -4.21
C ARG A 99 -23.10 7.13 -3.67
N LEU A 100 -23.46 6.23 -2.76
CA LEU A 100 -22.53 5.31 -2.13
C LEU A 100 -22.90 3.87 -2.45
N LEU A 101 -21.97 3.16 -3.08
CA LEU A 101 -21.98 1.70 -3.10
C LEU A 101 -21.02 1.18 -2.02
N VAL A 102 -21.54 0.39 -1.08
CA VAL A 102 -20.75 -0.44 -0.19
C VAL A 102 -20.69 -1.84 -0.80
N TRP A 103 -19.50 -2.32 -1.13
CA TRP A 103 -19.34 -3.51 -1.98
C TRP A 103 -18.28 -4.46 -1.41
N ASP A 104 -18.66 -5.72 -1.23
CA ASP A 104 -17.71 -6.80 -1.01
C ASP A 104 -17.34 -7.41 -2.37
N LEU A 105 -16.05 -7.52 -2.66
CA LEU A 105 -15.56 -8.06 -3.93
C LEU A 105 -16.02 -9.52 -4.18
N GLN A 106 -16.44 -10.24 -3.13
CA GLN A 106 -17.06 -11.57 -3.25
C GLN A 106 -18.42 -11.55 -3.96
N GLU A 107 -19.06 -10.39 -4.07
CA GLU A 107 -20.35 -10.22 -4.74
C GLU A 107 -20.23 -10.17 -6.28
N GLY A 108 -19.01 -10.15 -6.82
CA GLY A 108 -18.80 -10.12 -8.28
C GLY A 108 -19.03 -8.74 -8.89
N TRP A 109 -19.18 -8.69 -10.21
CA TRP A 109 -19.28 -7.44 -10.99
C TRP A 109 -20.62 -6.76 -10.85
N GLU A 110 -21.67 -7.54 -10.62
CA GLU A 110 -23.06 -7.13 -10.74
C GLU A 110 -23.40 -5.87 -9.92
N PRO A 111 -23.08 -5.77 -8.61
CA PRO A 111 -23.41 -4.58 -7.83
C PRO A 111 -22.69 -3.31 -8.33
N LEU A 112 -21.44 -3.45 -8.76
CA LEU A 112 -20.66 -2.33 -9.28
C LEU A 112 -21.22 -1.85 -10.62
N CYS A 113 -21.48 -2.77 -11.55
CA CYS A 113 -21.99 -2.46 -12.87
C CYS A 113 -23.38 -1.84 -12.82
N GLU A 114 -24.28 -2.36 -11.98
CA GLU A 114 -25.60 -1.76 -11.73
C GLU A 114 -25.46 -0.34 -11.17
N PHE A 115 -24.63 -0.17 -10.14
CA PHE A 115 -24.40 1.14 -9.53
C PHE A 115 -23.78 2.15 -10.50
N LEU A 116 -22.92 1.71 -11.43
CA LEU A 116 -22.29 2.56 -12.43
C LEU A 116 -23.11 2.72 -13.71
N GLU A 117 -24.22 2.00 -13.86
CA GLU A 117 -25.08 1.99 -15.06
C GLU A 117 -24.33 1.54 -16.32
N VAL A 118 -23.52 0.49 -16.19
CA VAL A 118 -22.75 -0.12 -17.30
C VAL A 118 -23.00 -1.62 -17.39
N ASP A 119 -22.70 -2.21 -18.55
CA ASP A 119 -22.84 -3.65 -18.75
C ASP A 119 -21.81 -4.45 -17.93
N VAL A 120 -22.21 -5.66 -17.50
CA VAL A 120 -21.32 -6.60 -16.82
C VAL A 120 -20.34 -7.20 -17.84
N PRO A 121 -19.01 -7.10 -17.61
CA PRO A 121 -18.03 -7.70 -18.50
C PRO A 121 -18.09 -9.23 -18.45
N GLY A 122 -17.68 -9.89 -19.54
CA GLY A 122 -17.63 -11.36 -19.61
C GLY A 122 -16.45 -11.98 -18.85
N ASP A 123 -15.44 -11.19 -18.50
CA ASP A 123 -14.26 -11.62 -17.76
C ASP A 123 -14.52 -11.60 -16.24
N PRO A 124 -13.93 -12.53 -15.46
CA PRO A 124 -14.07 -12.54 -14.01
C PRO A 124 -13.45 -11.29 -13.38
N LEU A 125 -13.92 -10.93 -12.19
CA LEU A 125 -13.36 -9.82 -11.41
C LEU A 125 -11.84 -10.03 -11.22
N PRO A 126 -10.98 -9.04 -11.53
CA PRO A 126 -9.53 -9.20 -11.41
C PRO A 126 -9.10 -9.49 -9.98
N HIS A 127 -8.34 -10.57 -9.79
CA HIS A 127 -7.68 -10.88 -8.52
C HIS A 127 -6.18 -10.56 -8.63
N LEU A 128 -5.84 -9.28 -8.45
CA LEU A 128 -4.47 -8.76 -8.56
C LEU A 128 -4.01 -8.23 -7.19
N ASN A 129 -2.70 -7.94 -7.08
CA ASN A 129 -2.09 -7.40 -5.85
C ASN A 129 -2.18 -8.33 -4.63
N GLU A 130 -2.02 -9.63 -4.86
CA GLU A 130 -1.81 -10.56 -3.77
C GLU A 130 -0.58 -10.15 -2.94
N THR A 131 -0.62 -10.45 -1.65
CA THR A 131 0.44 -10.05 -0.70
C THR A 131 1.84 -10.46 -1.16
N MET A 132 1.97 -11.62 -1.81
CA MET A 132 3.25 -12.09 -2.33
C MET A 132 3.74 -11.23 -3.50
N SER A 133 2.89 -11.00 -4.51
CA SER A 133 3.25 -10.16 -5.67
C SER A 133 3.61 -8.74 -5.26
N PHE A 134 2.90 -8.18 -4.27
CA PHE A 134 3.24 -6.87 -3.71
C PHE A 134 4.64 -6.86 -3.08
N ARG A 135 4.93 -7.83 -2.20
CA ARG A 135 6.24 -7.93 -1.53
C ARG A 135 7.37 -8.13 -2.54
N GLU A 136 7.15 -9.00 -3.52
CA GLU A 136 8.12 -9.27 -4.59
C GLU A 136 8.38 -8.02 -5.43
N GLY A 137 7.34 -7.27 -5.81
CA GLY A 137 7.50 -6.03 -6.58
C GLY A 137 8.33 -4.97 -5.84
N ILE A 138 8.10 -4.80 -4.54
CA ILE A 138 8.86 -3.85 -3.71
C ILE A 138 10.32 -4.29 -3.57
N ILE A 139 10.56 -5.56 -3.25
CA ILE A 139 11.91 -6.10 -3.08
C ILE A 139 12.67 -6.05 -4.40
N SER A 140 12.11 -6.58 -5.49
CA SER A 140 12.75 -6.64 -6.79
C SER A 140 13.06 -5.24 -7.33
N GLY A 141 12.13 -4.29 -7.18
CA GLY A 141 12.36 -2.90 -7.57
C GLY A 141 13.47 -2.23 -6.76
N GLY A 142 13.56 -2.49 -5.45
CA GLY A 142 14.64 -1.97 -4.62
C GLY A 142 15.99 -2.62 -4.92
N LEU A 143 16.02 -3.94 -5.12
CA LEU A 143 17.25 -4.64 -5.50
C LEU A 143 17.80 -4.16 -6.85
N ALA A 144 16.94 -3.87 -7.83
CA ALA A 144 17.37 -3.33 -9.11
C ALA A 144 18.14 -2.01 -8.93
N VAL A 145 17.59 -1.08 -8.16
CA VAL A 145 18.23 0.22 -7.88
C VAL A 145 19.53 0.06 -7.09
N VAL A 146 19.52 -0.80 -6.06
CA VAL A 146 20.71 -1.04 -5.23
C VAL A 146 21.83 -1.70 -6.04
N ASN A 147 21.51 -2.66 -6.91
CA ASN A 147 22.49 -3.32 -7.76
C ASN A 147 23.07 -2.35 -8.80
N GLU A 148 22.23 -1.53 -9.45
CA GLU A 148 22.70 -0.52 -10.38
C GLU A 148 23.68 0.46 -9.71
N TRP A 149 23.34 0.94 -8.52
CA TRP A 149 24.25 1.78 -7.74
C TRP A 149 25.53 1.04 -7.35
N TRP A 150 25.42 -0.21 -6.91
CA TRP A 150 26.56 -1.03 -6.52
C TRP A 150 27.55 -1.21 -7.66
N ASP A 151 27.06 -1.42 -8.89
CA ASP A 151 27.89 -1.60 -10.08
C ASP A 151 28.60 -0.31 -10.51
N GLN A 152 28.00 0.85 -10.24
CA GLN A 152 28.53 2.17 -10.59
C GLN A 152 29.42 2.79 -9.50
N ARG A 153 29.48 2.19 -8.31
CA ARG A 153 30.21 2.75 -7.16
C ARG A 153 31.72 2.87 -7.43
N GLU A 154 32.36 3.78 -6.72
CA GLU A 154 33.82 3.82 -6.65
C GLU A 154 34.36 2.52 -6.03
N LYS A 155 35.26 1.84 -6.75
CA LYS A 155 35.88 0.60 -6.30
C LYS A 155 37.14 0.93 -5.49
N PRO A 156 37.25 0.45 -4.25
CA PRO A 156 38.46 0.69 -3.46
C PRO A 156 39.64 -0.09 -4.04
N GLU A 157 40.86 0.46 -3.91
CA GLU A 157 42.10 -0.22 -4.33
C GLU A 157 42.46 -1.39 -3.39
N THR A 158 42.00 -1.33 -2.13
CA THR A 158 42.23 -2.34 -1.10
C THR A 158 40.91 -2.79 -0.49
N GLY A 159 40.75 -4.09 -0.28
CA GLY A 159 39.59 -4.63 0.42
C GLY A 159 39.59 -4.30 1.90
N LEU A 160 38.46 -4.59 2.55
CA LEU A 160 38.31 -4.40 3.99
C LEU A 160 39.44 -5.14 4.74
N HIS A 161 40.12 -4.45 5.67
CA HIS A 161 41.29 -4.96 6.39
C HIS A 161 42.50 -5.36 5.53
N GLY A 162 42.65 -4.78 4.34
CA GLY A 162 43.78 -5.06 3.45
C GLY A 162 43.65 -6.38 2.67
N ALA A 163 42.45 -6.98 2.67
CA ALA A 163 42.16 -8.12 1.81
C ALA A 163 42.28 -7.73 0.32
N PRO A 164 42.74 -8.64 -0.56
CA PRO A 164 42.73 -8.37 -2.00
C PRO A 164 41.29 -8.17 -2.49
N VAL A 165 41.10 -7.24 -3.43
CA VAL A 165 39.80 -6.94 -4.02
C VAL A 165 39.50 -8.01 -5.09
N HIS A 166 38.47 -8.82 -4.89
CA HIS A 166 37.97 -9.73 -5.93
C HIS A 166 37.03 -8.95 -6.86
N ASN A 167 37.44 -8.80 -8.13
CA ASN A 167 36.65 -8.19 -9.21
C ASN A 167 35.51 -9.11 -9.66
#